data_AF-A0A914WS53-F1
#
_entry.id   AF-A0A914WS53-F1
#
_cell.length_a   1.000
_cell.length_b   1.000
_cell.length_c   1.000
_cell.angle_alpha   90.00
_cell.angle_beta   90.00
_cell.angle_gamma   90.00
#
_symmetry.space_group_name_H-M   'P 1'
#
loop_
_entity.id
_entity.type
_entity.pdbx_description
1 polymer ?
#
loop_
_entity_poly.entity_id
_entity_poly.type
_entity_poly.pdbx_seq_one_letter_code
_entity_poly.pdbx_strand_id
1 'polypeptide(L)'
;MSPLERLLSLAGLLAAAIVADALDCFRSYGHCHNALWCYKETKTAGVATAIVRGCDERCRMEFATPGCLDHLHEGHQYRTCCCNDKDFCNSARSAQQPPSFVAILVLPAIIIICTHVHQLRYIYDLYVNLSRRLAYIQWLS
;
A
#
# COMPACT_ATOMS: atom_id res chain seq x y z
N MET A 1 16.28 -33.75 34.66
CA MET A 1 16.87 -32.61 33.95
C MET A 1 17.95 -31.99 34.81
N SER A 2 19.17 -31.97 34.30
CA SER A 2 20.31 -31.36 35.00
C SER A 2 20.26 -29.83 34.90
N PRO A 3 20.87 -29.09 35.84
CA PRO A 3 20.99 -27.63 35.74
C PRO A 3 21.71 -27.17 34.46
N LEU A 4 22.58 -28.00 33.90
CA LEU A 4 23.28 -27.75 32.63
C LEU A 4 22.31 -27.74 31.43
N GLU A 5 21.35 -28.68 31.40
CA GLU A 5 20.32 -28.76 30.35
C GLU A 5 19.37 -27.55 30.37
N ARG A 6 19.09 -27.00 31.56
CA ARG A 6 18.28 -25.77 31.68
C ARG A 6 19.03 -24.54 31.17
N LEU A 7 20.32 -24.42 31.46
CA LEU A 7 21.17 -23.33 30.96
C LEU A 7 21.33 -23.38 29.43
N LEU A 8 21.51 -24.56 28.85
CA LEU A 8 21.60 -24.74 27.40
C LEU A 8 20.27 -24.42 26.69
N SER A 9 19.14 -24.76 27.30
CA SER A 9 17.81 -24.45 26.75
C SER A 9 17.50 -22.94 26.82
N LEU A 10 17.85 -22.28 27.92
CA LEU A 10 17.77 -20.81 28.05
C LEU A 10 18.73 -20.09 27.10
N ALA A 11 19.95 -20.59 26.90
CA ALA A 11 20.91 -20.03 25.95
C ALA A 11 20.44 -20.22 24.49
N GLY A 12 19.79 -21.34 24.15
CA GLY A 12 19.18 -21.56 22.85
C GLY A 12 17.98 -20.63 22.57
N LEU A 13 17.16 -20.35 23.59
CA LEU A 13 16.06 -19.38 23.51
C LEU A 13 16.55 -17.93 23.40
N LEU A 14 17.68 -17.59 24.05
CA LEU A 14 18.32 -16.28 23.94
C LEU A 14 19.06 -16.10 22.60
N ALA A 15 19.66 -17.16 22.04
CA ALA A 15 20.32 -17.11 20.73
C ALA A 15 19.32 -16.91 19.57
N ALA A 16 18.08 -17.39 19.71
CA ALA A 16 17.01 -17.14 18.75
C ALA A 16 16.47 -15.70 18.76
N ALA A 17 16.86 -14.87 19.74
CA ALA A 17 16.34 -13.51 19.91
C ALA A 17 17.27 -12.40 19.37
N ILE A 18 18.44 -12.73 18.81
CA ILE A 18 19.45 -11.73 18.42
C ILE A 18 20.10 -12.02 17.06
N VAL A 19 19.36 -12.66 16.16
CA VAL A 19 19.68 -12.53 14.73
C VAL A 19 18.77 -11.41 14.25
N ALA A 20 19.27 -10.18 14.27
CA ALA A 20 18.65 -9.15 13.46
C ALA A 20 18.78 -9.65 12.02
N ASP A 21 17.67 -10.13 11.45
CA ASP A 21 17.65 -10.65 10.09
C ASP A 21 18.24 -9.57 9.18
N ALA A 22 19.42 -9.88 8.63
CA ALA A 22 20.13 -8.98 7.77
C ALA A 22 19.38 -8.96 6.43
N LEU A 23 18.93 -7.79 6.00
CA LEU A 23 18.00 -7.63 4.87
C LEU A 23 18.74 -7.25 3.60
N ASP A 24 18.20 -7.71 2.47
CA ASP A 24 18.54 -7.16 1.16
C ASP A 24 17.60 -6.02 0.79
N CYS A 25 18.10 -4.92 0.21
CA CYS A 25 17.27 -3.77 -0.17
C CYS A 25 17.55 -3.29 -1.59
N PHE A 26 16.57 -2.64 -2.21
CA PHE A 26 16.82 -1.91 -3.47
C PHE A 26 17.63 -0.65 -3.21
N ARG A 27 18.57 -0.36 -4.12
CA ARG A 27 19.26 0.92 -4.22
C ARG A 27 18.88 1.58 -5.54
N SER A 28 18.99 2.91 -5.65
CA SER A 28 18.73 3.62 -6.93
C SER A 28 19.53 3.05 -8.09
N TYR A 29 20.71 2.48 -7.80
CA TYR A 29 21.53 1.72 -8.74
C TYR A 29 21.95 0.40 -8.08
N GLY A 30 21.21 -0.66 -8.37
CA GLY A 30 21.48 -2.02 -7.87
C GLY A 30 20.79 -2.34 -6.55
N HIS A 31 21.49 -3.08 -5.69
CA HIS A 31 21.00 -3.60 -4.42
C HIS A 31 22.08 -3.47 -3.35
N CYS A 32 21.67 -3.46 -2.09
CA CYS A 32 22.56 -3.57 -0.95
C CYS A 32 22.11 -4.75 -0.09
N HIS A 33 23.09 -5.42 0.51
CA HIS A 33 22.90 -6.66 1.27
C HIS A 33 23.23 -6.43 2.74
N ASN A 34 22.68 -7.27 3.61
CA ASN A 34 22.93 -7.28 5.04
C ASN A 34 22.61 -5.96 5.76
N ALA A 35 21.56 -5.27 5.32
CA ALA A 35 21.10 -4.04 5.95
C ALA A 35 20.15 -4.33 7.11
N LEU A 36 20.15 -3.48 8.13
CA LEU A 36 19.15 -3.54 9.20
C LEU A 36 17.83 -2.88 8.81
N TRP A 37 17.88 -1.95 7.86
CA TRP A 37 16.75 -1.15 7.40
C TRP A 37 16.91 -0.80 5.92
N CYS A 38 15.79 -0.85 5.20
CA CYS A 38 15.67 -0.32 3.86
C CYS A 38 14.93 1.02 3.89
N TYR A 39 15.33 1.97 3.04
CA TYR A 39 14.63 3.24 2.89
C TYR A 39 14.20 3.53 1.45
N LYS A 40 13.14 4.33 1.33
CA LYS A 40 12.66 4.92 0.08
C LYS A 40 12.29 6.37 0.35
N GLU A 41 12.94 7.29 -0.33
CA GLU A 41 12.64 8.71 -0.30
C GLU A 41 12.02 9.14 -1.61
N THR A 42 10.92 9.88 -1.53
CA THR A 42 10.23 10.46 -2.68
C THR A 42 10.26 11.97 -2.56
N LYS A 43 10.88 12.65 -3.52
CA LYS A 43 10.88 14.11 -3.64
C LYS A 43 9.80 14.52 -4.64
N THR A 44 8.85 15.34 -4.21
CA THR A 44 7.80 15.91 -5.04
C THR A 44 8.10 17.38 -5.28
N ALA A 45 8.29 17.75 -6.54
CA ALA A 45 8.51 19.13 -6.99
C ALA A 45 7.52 19.45 -8.14
N GLY A 46 6.32 19.92 -7.78
CA GLY A 46 5.26 20.15 -8.75
C GLY A 46 4.79 18.85 -9.41
N VAL A 47 4.97 18.73 -10.73
CA VAL A 47 4.63 17.52 -11.51
C VAL A 47 5.76 16.49 -11.57
N ALA A 48 6.96 16.83 -11.13
CA ALA A 48 8.11 15.92 -11.14
C ALA A 48 8.20 15.17 -9.80
N THR A 49 8.26 13.84 -9.87
CA THR A 49 8.57 12.97 -8.74
C THR A 49 9.90 12.26 -8.97
N ALA A 50 10.84 12.45 -8.04
CA ALA A 50 12.09 11.70 -7.99
C ALA A 50 12.04 10.70 -6.84
N ILE A 51 12.54 9.49 -7.06
CA ILE A 51 12.56 8.42 -6.05
C ILE A 51 14.00 7.98 -5.84
N VAL A 52 14.44 8.01 -4.60
CA VAL A 52 15.74 7.50 -4.15
C VAL A 52 15.51 6.32 -3.22
N ARG A 53 16.32 5.27 -3.36
CA ARG A 53 16.26 4.07 -2.51
C ARG A 53 17.65 3.68 -2.04
N GLY A 54 17.72 3.06 -0.87
CA GLY A 54 18.93 2.43 -0.40
C GLY A 54 18.77 1.71 0.94
N CYS A 55 19.91 1.42 1.53
CA CYS A 55 20.08 0.92 2.89
C CYS A 55 20.62 2.08 3.72
N ASP A 56 19.97 2.43 4.81
CA ASP A 56 20.43 3.53 5.67
C ASP A 56 20.16 3.20 7.13
N GLU A 57 21.21 3.27 7.94
CA GLU A 57 21.11 3.17 9.40
C GLU A 57 20.40 4.38 10.00
N ARG A 58 20.31 5.49 9.26
CA ARG A 58 19.53 6.65 9.67
C ARG A 58 18.06 6.31 9.90
N CYS A 59 17.51 5.32 9.18
CA CYS A 59 16.20 4.76 9.49
C CYS A 59 16.12 4.22 10.92
N ARG A 60 17.18 3.59 11.44
CA ARG A 60 17.22 3.12 12.83
C ARG A 60 17.20 4.27 13.84
N MET A 61 17.83 5.40 13.51
CA MET A 61 17.93 6.56 14.40
C MET A 61 16.67 7.42 14.38
N GLU A 62 16.05 7.59 13.22
CA GLU A 62 14.87 8.43 13.04
C GLU A 62 13.55 7.65 13.21
N PHE A 63 13.57 6.33 13.00
CA PHE A 63 12.40 5.47 13.09
C PHE A 63 12.66 4.30 14.05
N ALA A 64 11.99 4.32 15.21
CA ALA A 64 11.99 3.19 16.13
C ALA A 64 11.21 1.98 15.56
N THR A 65 10.26 2.23 14.64
CA THR A 65 9.43 1.22 13.97
C THR A 65 9.24 1.57 12.49
N PRO A 66 8.99 0.60 11.61
CA PRO A 66 8.66 0.85 10.20
C PRO A 66 7.58 1.91 10.03
N GLY A 67 7.79 2.81 9.08
CA GLY A 67 6.91 3.96 8.92
C GLY A 67 7.37 4.92 7.84
N CYS A 68 6.56 5.95 7.60
CA CYS A 68 6.87 7.02 6.68
C CYS A 68 6.74 8.37 7.37
N LEU A 69 7.63 9.30 7.04
CA LEU A 69 7.57 10.69 7.48
C LEU A 69 7.58 11.60 6.25
N ASP A 70 6.62 12.52 6.22
CA ASP A 70 6.60 13.62 5.27
C ASP A 70 7.35 14.80 5.89
N HIS A 71 8.24 15.43 5.14
CA HIS A 71 8.99 16.61 5.58
C HIS A 71 9.22 17.60 4.44
N LEU A 72 9.43 18.87 4.80
CA LEU A 72 9.68 19.95 3.85
C LEU A 72 11.13 20.39 3.97
N HIS A 73 11.85 20.38 2.86
CA HIS A 73 13.23 20.86 2.79
C HIS A 73 13.41 21.70 1.53
N GLU A 74 13.93 22.92 1.70
CA GLU A 74 14.15 23.88 0.59
C GLU A 74 12.93 24.11 -0.31
N GLY A 75 11.72 24.13 0.25
CA GLY A 75 10.48 24.32 -0.51
C GLY A 75 10.01 23.10 -1.31
N HIS A 76 10.70 21.96 -1.18
CA HIS A 76 10.29 20.69 -1.75
C HIS A 76 9.67 19.77 -0.69
N GLN A 77 8.65 19.01 -1.09
CA GLN A 77 8.03 18.02 -0.22
C GLN A 77 8.73 16.68 -0.41
N TYR A 78 9.21 16.12 0.70
CA TYR A 78 9.85 14.82 0.76
C TYR A 78 8.99 13.87 1.58
N ARG A 79 8.99 12.60 1.17
CA ARG A 79 8.42 11.49 1.94
C ARG A 79 9.45 10.40 2.05
N THR A 80 9.90 10.12 3.27
CA THR A 80 10.88 9.06 3.56
C THR A 80 10.19 7.94 4.29
N CYS A 81 10.24 6.75 3.72
CA CYS A 81 9.70 5.53 4.28
C CYS A 81 10.83 4.57 4.62
N CYS A 82 10.78 4.00 5.83
CA CYS A 82 11.74 3.03 6.35
C CYS A 82 11.01 1.72 6.67
N CYS A 83 11.62 0.59 6.35
CA CYS A 83 11.08 -0.75 6.61
C CYS A 83 12.21 -1.74 6.91
N ASN A 84 11.89 -2.80 7.66
CA ASN A 84 12.80 -3.88 8.03
C ASN A 84 12.08 -5.22 8.22
N ASP A 85 10.90 -5.37 7.61
CA ASP A 85 10.01 -6.52 7.78
C ASP A 85 10.37 -7.69 6.86
N LYS A 86 11.06 -7.42 5.74
CA LYS A 86 11.48 -8.42 4.74
C LYS A 86 12.45 -7.85 3.72
N ASP A 87 13.12 -8.74 2.99
CA ASP A 87 13.94 -8.35 1.85
C ASP A 87 13.16 -7.55 0.81
N PHE A 88 13.85 -6.54 0.28
CA PHE A 88 13.38 -5.62 -0.73
C PHE A 88 12.09 -4.89 -0.34
N CYS A 89 11.84 -4.72 0.97
CA CYS A 89 10.66 -4.03 1.47
C CYS A 89 10.53 -2.59 0.95
N ASN A 90 11.62 -1.94 0.51
CA ASN A 90 11.60 -0.59 -0.09
C ASN A 90 11.25 -0.57 -1.60
N SER A 91 10.64 -1.65 -2.12
CA SER A 91 10.16 -1.73 -3.50
C SER A 91 9.08 -0.69 -3.85
N ALA A 92 8.76 -0.57 -5.14
CA ALA A 92 7.76 0.39 -5.65
C ALA A 92 6.39 0.28 -4.95
N ARG A 93 5.99 -0.93 -4.52
CA ARG A 93 4.72 -1.23 -3.84
C ARG A 93 4.63 -0.77 -2.39
N SER A 94 5.76 -0.47 -1.75
CA SER A 94 5.80 -0.08 -0.33
C SER A 94 5.37 1.36 -0.07
N ALA A 95 5.20 2.14 -1.14
CA ALA A 95 4.37 3.33 -1.04
C ALA A 95 2.91 2.88 -0.98
N GLN A 96 2.43 2.49 0.22
CA GLN A 96 1.10 2.92 0.59
C GLN A 96 1.14 4.45 0.57
N GLN A 97 0.88 5.02 -0.61
CA GLN A 97 0.18 6.27 -0.69
C GLN A 97 -1.05 6.06 0.21
N PRO A 98 -1.26 6.86 1.28
CA PRO A 98 -2.54 6.81 1.96
C PRO A 98 -3.58 6.95 0.85
N PRO A 99 -4.59 6.06 0.76
CA PRO A 99 -5.62 6.20 -0.25
C PRO A 99 -6.10 7.64 -0.15
N SER A 100 -5.85 8.43 -1.20
CA SER A 100 -6.26 9.83 -1.23
C SER A 100 -7.72 9.84 -0.81
N PHE A 101 -8.12 10.70 0.15
CA PHE A 101 -9.52 10.78 0.62
C PHE A 101 -10.53 10.83 -0.54
N VAL A 102 -10.10 11.36 -1.69
CA VAL A 102 -10.78 11.32 -2.99
C VAL A 102 -11.17 9.90 -3.41
N ALA A 103 -10.28 8.91 -3.34
CA ALA A 103 -10.56 7.52 -3.70
C ALA A 103 -11.61 6.88 -2.77
N ILE A 104 -11.58 7.17 -1.47
CA ILE A 104 -12.53 6.60 -0.50
C ILE A 104 -13.95 7.13 -0.73
N LEU A 105 -14.09 8.41 -1.10
CA LEU A 105 -15.40 9.04 -1.30
C LEU A 105 -15.93 8.89 -2.74
N VAL A 106 -15.05 8.93 -3.74
CA VAL A 106 -15.46 8.98 -5.16
C VAL A 106 -15.78 7.58 -5.70
N LEU A 107 -15.06 6.53 -5.30
CA LEU A 107 -15.35 5.16 -5.75
C LEU A 107 -16.76 4.67 -5.38
N PRO A 108 -17.22 4.77 -4.11
CA PRO A 108 -18.57 4.36 -3.76
C PRO A 108 -19.63 5.23 -4.45
N ALA A 109 -19.40 6.54 -4.61
CA ALA A 109 -20.32 7.42 -5.34
C ALA A 109 -20.47 7.01 -6.82
N ILE A 110 -19.35 6.68 -7.51
CA ILE A 110 -19.39 6.20 -8.89
C ILE A 110 -20.14 4.86 -8.98
N ILE A 111 -19.90 3.93 -8.05
CA ILE A 111 -20.60 2.62 -8.04
C ILE A 111 -22.11 2.80 -7.84
N ILE A 112 -22.53 3.70 -6.95
CA ILE A 112 -23.95 4.01 -6.71
C ILE A 112 -24.60 4.63 -7.96
N ILE A 113 -23.93 5.59 -8.60
CA ILE A 113 -24.42 6.22 -9.83
C ILE A 113 -24.53 5.19 -10.95
N CYS A 114 -23.49 4.37 -11.17
CA CYS A 114 -23.51 3.34 -12.20
C CYS A 114 -24.62 2.30 -11.98
N THR A 115 -24.84 1.86 -10.73
CA THR A 115 -25.93 0.93 -10.40
C THR A 115 -27.30 1.57 -10.60
N HIS A 116 -27.50 2.84 -10.22
CA HIS A 116 -28.76 3.54 -10.43
C HIS A 116 -29.07 3.76 -11.92
N VAL A 117 -28.07 4.12 -12.72
CA VAL A 117 -28.23 4.25 -14.18
C VAL A 117 -28.61 2.91 -14.82
N HIS A 118 -28.01 1.81 -14.36
CA HIS A 118 -28.33 0.48 -14.88
C HIS A 118 -29.76 0.02 -14.51
N GLN A 119 -30.20 0.33 -13.29
CA GLN A 119 -31.59 0.06 -12.84
C GLN A 119 -32.61 0.88 -13.64
N LEU A 120 -32.34 2.16 -13.88
CA LEU A 120 -33.22 3.03 -14.68
C LEU A 120 -33.35 2.54 -16.13
N ARG A 121 -32.25 2.09 -16.73
CA ARG A 121 -32.27 1.54 -18.08
C ARG A 121 -33.06 0.25 -18.18
N TYR A 122 -32.92 -0.65 -17.19
CA TYR A 122 -33.70 -1.88 -17.11
C TYR A 122 -35.21 -1.60 -16.97
N ILE A 123 -35.60 -0.66 -16.10
CA ILE A 123 -37.00 -0.27 -15.92
C ILE A 123 -37.56 0.35 -17.21
N TYR A 124 -36.78 1.19 -17.90
CA TYR A 124 -37.19 1.79 -19.17
C TYR A 124 -37.41 0.74 -20.26
N ASP A 125 -36.50 -0.22 -20.43
CA ASP A 125 -36.64 -1.30 -21.41
C ASP A 125 -37.84 -2.22 -21.10
N LEU A 126 -38.12 -2.46 -19.81
CA LEU A 126 -39.29 -3.20 -19.37
C LEU A 126 -40.58 -2.45 -19.70
N TYR A 127 -40.63 -1.15 -19.41
CA TYR A 127 -41.78 -0.29 -19.70
C TYR A 127 -42.09 -0.24 -21.20
N VAL A 128 -41.08 0.01 -22.04
CA VAL A 128 -41.25 0.07 -23.51
C VAL A 128 -41.78 -1.26 -24.07
N ASN A 129 -41.26 -2.39 -23.59
CA ASN A 129 -41.73 -3.71 -24.00
C ASN A 129 -43.17 -3.97 -23.57
N LEU A 130 -43.54 -3.57 -22.34
CA LEU A 130 -44.90 -3.72 -21.84
C LEU A 130 -45.88 -2.86 -22.64
N SER A 131 -45.54 -1.59 -22.90
CA SER A 131 -46.36 -0.68 -23.70
C SER A 131 -46.59 -1.20 -25.13
N ARG A 132 -45.55 -1.76 -25.78
CA ARG A 132 -45.70 -2.39 -27.11
C ARG A 132 -46.64 -3.59 -27.08
N ARG A 133 -46.54 -4.44 -26.06
CA ARG A 133 -47.42 -5.62 -25.92
C ARG A 133 -48.87 -5.21 -25.68
N LEU A 134 -49.10 -4.21 -24.83
CA LEU A 134 -50.45 -3.68 -24.57
C LEU A 134 -51.06 -3.04 -25.83
N ALA A 135 -50.28 -2.25 -26.57
CA ALA A 135 -50.73 -1.66 -27.83
C ALA A 135 -51.08 -2.73 -28.89
N TYR A 136 -50.30 -3.82 -28.96
CA TYR A 136 -50.59 -4.95 -29.84
C TYR A 136 -51.88 -5.69 -29.45
N ILE A 137 -52.11 -5.90 -28.16
CA ILE A 137 -53.34 -6.54 -27.67
C ILE A 137 -54.57 -5.66 -27.99
N GLN A 138 -54.48 -4.35 -27.78
CA GLN A 138 -55.55 -3.41 -28.12
C GLN A 138 -55.84 -3.33 -29.63
N TRP A 139 -54.85 -3.60 -30.48
CA TRP A 139 -55.04 -3.64 -31.93
C TRP A 139 -55.76 -4.92 -32.40
N LEU A 140 -55.64 -6.02 -31.65
CA LEU A 140 -56.29 -7.31 -31.97
C LEU A 140 -57.72 -7.44 -31.43
N SER A 141 -58.15 -6.56 -30.52
CA SER A 141 -59.50 -6.50 -29.96
C SER A 141 -60.40 -5.54 -30.74
#